data_AF-A0A7W7KM60-F1
#
_entry.id   AF-A0A7W7KM60-F1
#
_cell.length_a   1.000
_cell.length_b   1.000
_cell.length_c   1.000
_cell.angle_alpha   90.00
_cell.angle_beta   90.00
_cell.angle_gamma   90.00
#
_symmetry.space_group_name_H-M   'P 1'
#
loop_
_entity.id
_entity.type
_entity.pdbx_description
1 polymer ?
#
loop_
_entity_poly.entity_id
_entity_poly.type
_entity_poly.pdbx_seq_one_letter_code
_entity_poly.pdbx_strand_id
1 'polypeptide(L)'
;MDMMDEQIKKQLDRELRKAAGKPQKSLKDRIADADAFASKWLADGNAHSEAGNSAKAEYCYAKSQFWKDRFNLLTNQSHKPAPKE
;
A
#
# COMPACT_ATOMS: atom_id res chain seq x y z
N MET A 1 -6.10 -13.91 -30.80
CA MET A 1 -5.58 -13.01 -29.75
C MET A 1 -4.07 -13.12 -29.81
N ASP A 2 -3.43 -12.15 -30.45
CA ASP A 2 -2.06 -12.23 -30.97
C ASP A 2 -1.00 -12.28 -29.87
N MET A 3 -0.22 -13.36 -29.85
CA MET A 3 0.90 -13.57 -28.92
C MET A 3 1.96 -12.45 -28.98
N MET A 4 2.01 -11.69 -30.08
CA MET A 4 2.91 -10.56 -30.26
C MET A 4 2.48 -9.33 -29.44
N ASP A 5 1.18 -9.13 -29.28
CA ASP A 5 0.61 -8.06 -28.45
C ASP A 5 0.85 -8.34 -26.96
N GLU A 6 0.85 -9.62 -26.56
CA GLU A 6 1.21 -10.05 -25.20
C GLU A 6 2.70 -9.84 -24.90
N GLN A 7 3.60 -10.11 -25.86
CA GLN A 7 5.03 -9.83 -25.69
C GLN A 7 5.30 -8.34 -25.56
N ILE A 8 4.62 -7.49 -26.33
CA ILE A 8 4.74 -6.03 -26.22
C ILE A 8 4.29 -5.56 -24.83
N LYS A 9 3.16 -6.08 -24.32
CA LYS A 9 2.69 -5.75 -22.96
C LYS A 9 3.70 -6.16 -21.89
N LYS A 10 4.24 -7.39 -21.95
CA LYS A 10 5.26 -7.86 -20.99
C LYS A 10 6.54 -7.04 -21.04
N GLN A 11 6.98 -6.67 -22.24
CA GLN A 11 8.16 -5.83 -22.42
C GLN A 11 7.92 -4.42 -21.86
N LEU A 12 6.75 -3.83 -22.11
CA LEU A 12 6.36 -2.53 -21.58
C LEU A 12 6.27 -2.55 -20.05
N ASP A 13 5.65 -3.57 -19.45
CA ASP A 13 5.56 -3.75 -17.99
C ASP A 13 6.95 -3.85 -17.35
N ARG A 14 7.87 -4.56 -18.00
CA ARG A 14 9.25 -4.73 -17.55
C ARG A 14 10.01 -3.39 -17.60
N GLU A 15 9.89 -2.64 -18.69
CA GLU A 15 10.54 -1.34 -18.84
C GLU A 15 9.93 -0.31 -17.87
N LEU A 16 8.61 -0.33 -17.65
CA LEU A 16 7.93 0.50 -16.64
C LEU A 16 8.42 0.19 -15.23
N ARG A 17 8.60 -1.09 -14.86
CA ARG A 17 9.16 -1.49 -13.57
C ARG A 17 10.63 -1.11 -13.42
N LYS A 18 11.39 -1.12 -14.50
CA LYS A 18 12.81 -0.72 -14.52
C LYS A 18 12.96 0.80 -14.39
N ALA A 19 12.04 1.57 -14.97
CA ALA A 19 11.96 3.02 -14.86
C ALA A 19 11.45 3.49 -13.49
N ALA A 20 10.61 2.69 -12.82
CA ALA A 20 10.29 2.85 -11.40
C ALA A 20 11.54 2.53 -10.57
N GLY A 21 12.41 3.51 -10.40
CA GLY A 21 13.67 3.38 -9.67
C GLY A 21 13.51 2.80 -8.27
N LYS A 22 14.63 2.40 -7.65
CA LYS A 22 14.62 1.77 -6.33
C LYS A 22 13.91 2.68 -5.30
N PRO A 23 13.08 2.09 -4.42
CA PRO A 23 12.44 2.85 -3.35
C PRO A 23 13.50 3.54 -2.51
N GLN A 24 13.35 4.85 -2.29
CA GLN A 24 14.31 5.67 -1.55
C GLN A 24 14.41 5.27 -0.06
N LYS A 25 13.35 4.66 0.49
CA LYS A 25 13.29 4.17 1.86
C LYS A 25 13.52 2.65 1.91
N SER A 26 14.24 2.21 2.93
CA SER A 26 14.46 0.78 3.18
C SER A 26 13.13 0.04 3.40
N LEU A 27 13.13 -1.30 3.24
CA LEU A 27 11.96 -2.11 3.55
C LEU A 27 11.51 -1.92 5.01
N LYS A 28 12.46 -1.84 5.95
CA LYS A 28 12.18 -1.61 7.38
C LYS A 28 11.51 -0.27 7.63
N ASP A 29 12.03 0.81 7.04
CA ASP A 29 11.43 2.15 7.16
C ASP A 29 10.01 2.18 6.60
N ARG A 30 9.77 1.49 5.48
CA ARG A 30 8.44 1.42 4.86
C ARG A 30 7.45 0.61 5.69
N ILE A 31 7.91 -0.43 6.38
CA ILE A 31 7.12 -1.20 7.33
C ILE A 31 6.75 -0.31 8.53
N ALA A 32 7.73 0.40 9.10
CA ALA A 32 7.51 1.31 10.22
C ALA A 32 6.55 2.46 9.87
N ASP A 33 6.73 3.07 8.69
CA ASP A 33 5.80 4.08 8.16
C ASP A 33 4.37 3.53 8.04
N ALA A 34 4.22 2.32 7.46
CA ALA A 34 2.90 1.72 7.25
C ALA A 34 2.17 1.45 8.56
N ASP A 35 2.88 0.92 9.57
CA ASP A 35 2.34 0.70 10.91
C ASP A 35 1.96 2.02 11.61
N ALA A 36 2.84 3.02 11.57
CA ALA A 36 2.61 4.33 12.14
C ALA A 36 1.40 5.03 11.50
N PHE A 37 1.28 5.00 10.17
CA PHE A 37 0.14 5.58 9.48
C PHE A 37 -1.16 4.82 9.74
N ALA A 38 -1.13 3.49 9.77
CA ALA A 38 -2.30 2.69 10.12
C ALA A 38 -2.84 3.09 11.50
N SER A 39 -1.97 3.18 12.50
CA SER A 39 -2.33 3.56 13.86
C SER A 39 -2.84 5.01 13.94
N LYS A 40 -2.19 5.94 13.25
CA LYS A 40 -2.60 7.34 13.21
C LYS A 40 -3.99 7.53 12.61
N TRP A 41 -4.23 6.97 11.43
CA TRP A 41 -5.53 7.10 10.76
C TRP A 41 -6.65 6.41 11.53
N LEU A 42 -6.35 5.34 12.26
CA LEU A 42 -7.33 4.69 13.14
C LEU A 42 -7.71 5.61 14.31
N ALA A 43 -6.72 6.23 14.96
CA ALA A 43 -6.97 7.19 16.04
C ALA A 43 -7.77 8.41 15.56
N ASP A 44 -7.41 8.98 14.40
CA ASP A 44 -8.14 10.08 13.78
C ASP A 44 -9.59 9.69 13.44
N GLY A 45 -9.80 8.46 12.96
CA GLY A 45 -11.12 7.92 12.67
C GLY A 45 -12.00 7.80 13.93
N ASN A 46 -11.42 7.30 15.02
CA ASN A 46 -12.12 7.21 16.32
C ASN A 46 -12.52 8.61 16.80
N ALA A 47 -11.59 9.57 16.79
CA ALA A 47 -11.87 10.94 17.20
C ALA A 47 -12.98 11.60 16.35
N HIS A 48 -12.98 11.37 15.03
CA HIS A 48 -14.05 11.85 14.15
C HIS A 48 -15.39 11.16 14.42
N SER A 49 -15.39 9.86 14.73
CA SER A 49 -16.58 9.11 15.08
C SER A 49 -17.19 9.61 16.39
N GLU A 50 -16.35 9.85 17.40
CA GLU A 50 -16.77 10.40 18.70
C GLU A 50 -17.31 11.83 18.55
N ALA A 51 -16.75 12.61 17.63
CA ALA A 51 -17.26 13.93 17.27
C ALA A 51 -18.53 13.90 16.38
N GLY A 52 -19.11 12.72 16.11
CA GLY A 52 -20.31 12.55 15.28
C GLY A 52 -20.10 12.76 13.77
N ASN A 53 -18.84 12.87 13.32
CA ASN A 53 -18.48 13.09 11.92
C ASN A 53 -18.26 11.76 11.19
N SER A 54 -19.34 10.98 11.03
CA SER A 54 -19.27 9.60 10.52
C SER A 54 -18.61 9.48 9.14
N ALA A 55 -18.83 10.43 8.23
CA ALA A 55 -18.20 10.43 6.91
C ALA A 55 -16.66 10.59 6.98
N LYS A 56 -16.17 11.42 7.90
CA LYS A 56 -14.72 11.59 8.11
C LYS A 56 -14.14 10.37 8.82
N ALA A 57 -14.87 9.79 9.78
CA ALA A 57 -14.46 8.57 10.45
C ALA A 57 -14.27 7.42 9.44
N GLU A 58 -15.24 7.20 8.56
CA GLU A 58 -15.18 6.15 7.55
C GLU A 58 -14.00 6.33 6.57
N TYR A 59 -13.76 7.57 6.12
CA TYR A 59 -12.57 7.88 5.32
C TYR A 59 -11.27 7.52 6.05
N CYS A 60 -11.16 7.88 7.33
CA CYS A 60 -9.98 7.59 8.14
C CYS A 60 -9.81 6.09 8.36
N TYR A 61 -10.90 5.36 8.60
CA TYR A 61 -10.87 3.90 8.74
C TYR A 61 -10.43 3.20 7.45
N ALA A 62 -10.96 3.62 6.30
CA ALA A 62 -10.54 3.09 5.00
C ALA A 62 -9.04 3.33 4.76
N LYS A 63 -8.54 4.51 5.17
CA LYS A 63 -7.13 4.86 5.02
C LYS A 63 -6.24 4.08 5.99
N SER A 64 -6.68 3.88 7.23
CA SER A 64 -6.03 2.98 8.18
C SER A 64 -5.92 1.57 7.61
N GLN A 65 -7.01 1.04 7.04
CA GLN A 65 -7.02 -0.31 6.44
C GLN A 65 -6.04 -0.42 5.28
N PHE A 66 -5.99 0.58 4.39
CA PHE A 66 -5.01 0.62 3.31
C PHE A 66 -3.57 0.50 3.82
N TRP A 67 -3.22 1.21 4.89
CA TRP A 67 -1.87 1.14 5.46
C TRP A 67 -1.59 -0.19 6.16
N LYS A 68 -2.58 -0.81 6.80
CA LYS A 68 -2.48 -2.18 7.34
C LYS A 68 -2.24 -3.22 6.25
N ASP A 69 -2.96 -3.13 5.14
CA ASP A 69 -2.77 -4.03 4.00
C ASP A 69 -1.37 -3.85 3.39
N ARG A 70 -0.89 -2.60 3.36
CA ARG A 70 0.48 -2.30 2.92
C ARG A 70 1.53 -2.87 3.88
N PHE A 71 1.30 -2.78 5.20
CA PHE A 71 2.16 -3.42 6.19
C PHE A 71 2.22 -4.94 5.96
N ASN A 72 1.06 -5.60 5.86
CA ASN A 72 0.96 -7.04 5.62
C ASN A 72 1.67 -7.48 4.32
N LEU A 73 1.59 -6.66 3.27
CA LEU A 73 2.30 -6.90 2.02
C LEU A 73 3.82 -6.82 2.19
N LEU A 74 4.32 -5.87 2.97
CA LEU A 74 5.76 -5.66 3.18
C LEU A 74 6.35 -6.67 4.15
N THR A 75 5.59 -7.16 5.13
CA THR A 75 6.00 -8.19 6.09
C THR A 75 5.78 -9.62 5.59
N ASN A 76 5.28 -9.78 4.36
CA ASN A 76 4.94 -11.08 3.76
C ASN A 76 3.87 -11.86 4.55
N GLN A 77 3.03 -11.15 5.31
CA GLN A 77 1.88 -11.70 6.03
C GLN A 77 0.60 -11.70 5.17
N SER A 78 0.64 -11.09 3.98
CA SER A 78 -0.42 -11.20 2.98
C SER A 78 -0.27 -12.47 2.14
N HIS A 79 -1.38 -12.99 1.60
CA HIS A 79 -1.37 -14.08 0.60
C HIS A 79 -0.61 -13.73 -0.71
N LYS A 80 -0.10 -12.50 -0.83
CA LYS A 80 0.75 -12.05 -1.93
C LYS A 80 2.20 -11.95 -1.44
N PRO A 81 3.18 -12.44 -2.22
CA PRO A 81 4.58 -12.35 -1.85
C PRO A 81 5.03 -10.89 -1.74
N ALA A 82 5.84 -10.59 -0.72
CA ALA A 82 6.42 -9.26 -0.54
C ALA A 82 7.26 -8.83 -1.77
N PRO A 83 7.30 -7.52 -2.11
CA PRO A 83 8.18 -7.01 -3.16
C PRO A 83 9.64 -7.27 -2.79
N LYS A 84 10.44 -7.75 -3.74
CA LYS A 84 11.89 -7.94 -3.58
C LYS A 84 12.57 -6.58 -3.35
N GLU A 85 13.61 -6.58 -2.51
CA GLU A 85 14.44 -5.42 -2.15
C GLU A 85 15.18 -4.80 -3.35
#